data_AF-V5GMJ4-F1
#
_entry.id   AF-V5GMJ4-F1
#
_cell.length_a   1.000
_cell.length_b   1.000
_cell.length_c   1.000
_cell.angle_alpha   90.00
_cell.angle_beta   90.00
_cell.angle_gamma   90.00
#
_symmetry.space_group_name_H-M   'P 1'
#
loop_
_entity.id
_entity.type
_entity.pdbx_description
1 polymer ?
#
loop_
_entity_poly.entity_id
_entity_poly.type
_entity_poly.pdbx_seq_one_letter_code
_entity_poly.pdbx_strand_id
1 'polypeptide(L)'
;MQKLVELRSKNQQKQPQCLLVLWAACQAGLSDLSKGLAVWMDLLLPVAGVRPYAALVVDYLSNLLERHPSKVAGLGDQGVRQLFAILDLAFGGSLPVSPKQQETLLALYYKFKELSYAGRREKVLHKYFPSYLRRLGGNKRHSSLDAELLSSLVECLSQDEQTYRVWRSTHYQLQLVPSRLLIQHLEHQWQLMPRRSQALLRETLASFALPNPSAKPSAEADETCRQSQILLKKMSGRGFPWFLVLVTLATAVGTLVVWDMQGSFQRSRTRQLLKDAGLLSHLEPAIAKGAVYWQDGLSWVGTQAPRLYKRACEQFGPTLDAVWVQALASAAWAWDRAAPARDWLCKQGLPLLQWGDEWVPFCAATVLRAAHEAWATVGVGVSWLLTNLLTGAQLTSAWLTQNVLTGAWSPEKLQGHASDLAATFQGYAVEAYRWLHDQVAQSPVAK
;
A
#
# COMPACT_ATOMS: atom_id res chain seq x y z
N MET A 1 -37.01 -22.03 -29.65
CA MET A 1 -36.62 -22.64 -28.36
C MET A 1 -37.70 -23.58 -27.80
N GLN A 2 -38.92 -23.10 -27.52
CA GLN A 2 -39.99 -23.90 -26.88
C GLN A 2 -40.30 -25.23 -27.59
N LYS A 3 -40.47 -25.22 -28.93
CA LYS A 3 -40.67 -26.46 -29.72
C LYS A 3 -39.55 -27.49 -29.54
N LEU A 4 -38.28 -27.07 -29.39
CA LEU A 4 -37.15 -27.97 -29.18
C LEU A 4 -37.13 -28.54 -27.75
N VAL A 5 -37.58 -27.75 -26.77
CA VAL A 5 -37.73 -28.20 -25.37
C VAL A 5 -38.80 -29.29 -25.27
N GLU A 6 -39.93 -29.12 -25.96
CA GLU A 6 -41.00 -30.11 -26.04
C GLU A 6 -40.58 -31.38 -26.80
N LEU A 7 -39.81 -31.25 -27.87
CA LEU A 7 -39.28 -32.41 -28.60
C LEU A 7 -38.25 -33.19 -27.76
N ARG A 8 -37.41 -32.48 -26.99
CA ARG A 8 -36.49 -33.10 -26.04
C ARG A 8 -37.23 -33.89 -24.97
N SER A 9 -38.25 -33.31 -24.34
CA SER A 9 -39.00 -33.99 -23.28
C SER A 9 -39.73 -35.23 -23.81
N LYS A 10 -40.29 -35.17 -25.02
CA LYS A 10 -40.93 -36.32 -25.69
C LYS A 10 -39.96 -37.45 -26.02
N ASN A 11 -38.71 -37.12 -26.39
CA ASN A 11 -37.72 -38.10 -26.85
C ASN A 11 -36.72 -38.52 -25.77
N GLN A 12 -36.83 -38.04 -24.53
CA GLN A 12 -35.84 -38.25 -23.48
C GLN A 12 -35.60 -39.73 -23.15
N GLN A 13 -36.62 -40.59 -23.31
CA GLN A 13 -36.52 -42.04 -23.11
C GLN A 13 -35.86 -42.78 -24.30
N LYS A 14 -35.78 -42.14 -25.48
CA LYS A 14 -35.19 -42.71 -26.69
C LYS A 14 -33.82 -42.07 -26.94
N GLN A 15 -32.79 -42.62 -26.31
CA GLN A 15 -31.42 -42.08 -26.33
C GLN A 15 -30.90 -41.62 -27.70
N PRO A 16 -30.95 -42.42 -28.79
CA PRO A 16 -30.41 -42.00 -30.09
C PRO A 16 -31.20 -40.83 -30.72
N GLN A 17 -32.52 -40.80 -30.54
CA GLN A 17 -33.37 -39.74 -31.08
C GLN A 17 -33.20 -38.43 -30.30
N CYS A 18 -33.03 -38.53 -28.97
CA CYS A 18 -32.72 -37.38 -28.12
C CYS A 18 -31.35 -36.79 -28.45
N LEU A 19 -30.32 -37.62 -28.61
CA LEU A 19 -28.97 -37.18 -29.01
C LEU A 19 -28.98 -36.45 -30.35
N LEU A 20 -29.72 -36.95 -31.35
CA LEU A 20 -29.83 -36.30 -32.66
C LEU A 20 -30.47 -34.90 -32.55
N VAL A 21 -31.56 -34.78 -31.78
CA VAL A 21 -32.24 -33.49 -31.56
C VAL A 21 -31.34 -32.51 -30.81
N LEU A 22 -30.62 -32.97 -29.79
CA LEU A 22 -29.67 -32.15 -29.04
C LEU A 22 -28.50 -31.70 -29.92
N TRP A 23 -27.91 -32.61 -30.70
CA TRP A 23 -26.82 -32.30 -31.62
C TRP A 23 -27.24 -31.30 -32.69
N ALA A 24 -28.45 -31.45 -33.25
CA ALA A 24 -28.99 -30.50 -34.22
C ALA A 24 -29.18 -29.11 -33.59
N ALA A 25 -29.68 -29.04 -32.36
CA ALA A 25 -29.83 -27.77 -31.64
C ALA A 25 -28.46 -27.11 -31.33
N CYS A 26 -27.43 -27.91 -31.03
CA CYS A 26 -26.06 -27.44 -30.78
C CYS A 26 -25.47 -26.69 -31.99
N GLN A 27 -25.90 -26.99 -33.22
CA GLN A 27 -25.41 -26.29 -34.42
C GLN A 27 -25.70 -24.79 -34.39
N ALA A 28 -26.71 -24.35 -33.63
CA ALA A 28 -27.03 -22.93 -33.46
C ALA A 28 -25.87 -22.11 -32.86
N GLY A 29 -25.02 -22.73 -32.02
CA GLY A 29 -23.86 -22.08 -31.39
C GLY A 29 -22.67 -21.85 -32.33
N LEU A 30 -22.68 -22.44 -33.52
CA LEU A 30 -21.58 -22.27 -34.48
C LEU A 30 -21.48 -20.83 -34.99
N SER A 31 -22.61 -20.16 -35.20
CA SER A 31 -22.67 -18.80 -35.74
C SER A 31 -22.64 -17.72 -34.65
N ASP A 32 -23.25 -17.99 -33.50
CA ASP A 32 -23.51 -17.00 -32.46
C ASP A 32 -23.34 -17.62 -31.06
N LEU A 33 -22.43 -17.02 -30.27
CA LEU A 33 -22.12 -17.44 -28.91
C LEU A 33 -23.33 -17.32 -27.98
N SER A 34 -24.10 -16.23 -28.08
CA SER A 34 -25.24 -15.99 -27.18
C SER A 34 -26.34 -17.03 -27.40
N LYS A 35 -26.61 -17.38 -28.66
CA LYS A 35 -27.56 -18.45 -29.00
C LYS A 35 -27.03 -19.82 -28.58
N GLY A 36 -25.74 -20.07 -28.76
CA GLY A 36 -25.09 -21.31 -28.33
C GLY A 36 -25.17 -21.54 -26.82
N LEU A 37 -24.93 -20.48 -26.02
CA LEU A 37 -25.04 -20.52 -24.56
C LEU A 37 -26.50 -20.64 -24.09
N ALA A 38 -27.46 -20.02 -24.81
CA ALA A 38 -28.88 -20.22 -24.53
C ALA A 38 -29.32 -21.67 -24.77
N VAL A 39 -28.86 -22.30 -25.87
CA VAL A 39 -29.08 -23.73 -26.13
C VAL A 39 -28.44 -24.58 -25.03
N TRP A 40 -27.23 -24.22 -24.61
CA TRP A 40 -26.56 -24.93 -23.52
C TRP A 40 -27.36 -24.87 -22.21
N MET A 41 -27.80 -23.69 -21.78
CA MET A 41 -28.56 -23.56 -20.54
C MET A 41 -29.96 -24.18 -20.60
N ASP A 42 -30.72 -23.96 -21.67
CA ASP A 42 -32.13 -24.34 -21.71
C ASP A 42 -32.33 -25.80 -22.15
N LEU A 43 -31.48 -26.31 -23.05
CA LEU A 43 -31.63 -27.63 -23.66
C LEU A 43 -30.66 -28.68 -23.11
N LEU A 44 -29.39 -28.34 -22.91
CA LEU A 44 -28.35 -29.29 -22.49
C LEU A 44 -28.23 -29.43 -20.97
N LEU A 45 -28.24 -28.32 -20.22
CA LEU A 45 -28.08 -28.34 -18.76
C LEU A 45 -29.11 -29.23 -18.03
N PRO A 46 -30.41 -29.25 -18.41
CA PRO A 46 -31.41 -30.09 -17.72
C PRO A 46 -31.21 -31.60 -17.93
N VAL A 47 -30.48 -32.01 -18.97
CA VAL A 47 -30.16 -33.43 -19.24
C VAL A 47 -28.76 -33.83 -18.79
N ALA A 48 -27.97 -32.89 -18.24
CA ALA A 48 -26.59 -33.11 -17.86
C ALA A 48 -26.43 -34.20 -16.77
N GLY A 49 -27.42 -34.36 -15.90
CA GLY A 49 -27.41 -35.39 -14.85
C GLY A 49 -27.53 -36.83 -15.36
N VAL A 50 -27.79 -37.04 -16.65
CA VAL A 50 -27.95 -38.37 -17.25
C VAL A 50 -26.66 -38.75 -18.01
N ARG A 51 -25.98 -39.81 -17.57
CA ARG A 51 -24.68 -40.31 -18.07
C ARG A 51 -24.44 -40.16 -19.59
N PRO A 52 -25.31 -40.66 -20.47
CA PRO A 52 -25.06 -40.61 -21.92
C PRO A 52 -25.02 -39.20 -22.52
N TYR A 53 -25.55 -38.20 -21.83
CA TYR A 53 -25.55 -36.81 -22.32
C TYR A 53 -24.50 -35.95 -21.64
N ALA A 54 -24.01 -36.34 -20.45
CA ALA A 54 -23.06 -35.54 -19.66
C ALA A 54 -21.79 -35.18 -20.44
N ALA A 55 -21.25 -36.12 -21.24
CA ALA A 55 -20.11 -35.87 -22.12
C ALA A 55 -20.42 -34.79 -23.18
N LEU A 56 -21.58 -34.90 -23.84
CA LEU A 56 -22.03 -33.93 -24.85
C LEU A 56 -22.15 -32.52 -24.28
N VAL A 57 -22.63 -32.38 -23.03
CA VAL A 57 -22.77 -31.07 -22.36
C VAL A 57 -21.41 -30.38 -22.17
N VAL A 58 -20.39 -31.14 -21.76
CA VAL A 58 -19.05 -30.61 -21.50
C VAL A 58 -18.31 -30.33 -22.81
N ASP A 59 -18.34 -31.29 -23.74
CA ASP A 59 -17.63 -31.18 -25.02
C ASP A 59 -18.19 -30.03 -25.88
N TYR A 60 -19.51 -29.85 -25.88
CA TYR A 60 -20.14 -28.73 -26.59
C TYR A 60 -19.73 -27.38 -26.00
N LEU A 61 -19.70 -27.25 -24.68
CA LEU A 61 -19.25 -26.02 -24.02
C LEU A 61 -17.79 -25.71 -24.35
N SER A 62 -16.92 -26.73 -24.35
CA SER A 62 -15.51 -26.58 -24.75
C SER A 62 -15.37 -26.03 -26.17
N ASN A 63 -16.02 -26.69 -27.12
CA ASN A 63 -15.98 -26.30 -28.53
C ASN A 63 -16.56 -24.89 -28.77
N LEU A 64 -17.62 -24.52 -28.03
CA LEU A 64 -18.25 -23.21 -28.15
C LEU A 64 -17.30 -22.09 -27.70
N LEU A 65 -16.58 -22.28 -26.59
CA LEU A 65 -15.65 -21.30 -26.04
C LEU A 65 -14.34 -21.21 -26.83
N GLU A 66 -13.87 -22.30 -27.43
CA GLU A 66 -12.74 -22.28 -28.36
C GLU A 66 -13.06 -21.51 -29.64
N ARG A 67 -14.30 -21.59 -30.11
CA ARG A 67 -14.71 -20.96 -31.37
C ARG A 67 -14.97 -19.46 -31.25
N HIS A 68 -15.40 -18.98 -30.08
CA HIS A 68 -15.76 -17.57 -29.85
C HIS A 68 -15.03 -16.94 -28.66
N PRO A 69 -13.68 -16.94 -28.60
CA PRO A 69 -12.94 -16.48 -27.42
C PRO A 69 -13.16 -14.98 -27.12
N SER A 70 -13.30 -14.14 -28.15
CA SER A 70 -13.40 -12.67 -28.00
C SER A 70 -14.81 -12.14 -27.76
N LYS A 71 -15.86 -12.93 -28.01
CA LYS A 71 -17.27 -12.47 -27.91
C LYS A 71 -17.87 -12.62 -26.50
N VAL A 72 -17.19 -13.34 -25.61
CA VAL A 72 -17.66 -13.60 -24.23
C VAL A 72 -17.72 -12.31 -23.40
N ALA A 73 -16.77 -11.40 -23.60
CA ALA A 73 -16.73 -10.08 -22.96
C ALA A 73 -18.00 -9.22 -23.18
N GLY A 74 -18.76 -9.49 -24.24
CA GLY A 74 -19.96 -8.75 -24.63
C GLY A 74 -21.28 -9.29 -24.06
N LEU A 75 -21.26 -10.37 -23.28
CA LEU A 75 -22.49 -11.05 -22.81
C LEU A 75 -23.29 -10.28 -21.76
N GLY A 76 -22.70 -9.26 -21.12
CA GLY A 76 -23.39 -8.42 -20.13
C GLY A 76 -24.08 -9.22 -19.03
N ASP A 77 -25.34 -8.90 -18.73
CA ASP A 77 -26.12 -9.55 -17.66
C ASP A 77 -26.43 -11.03 -17.93
N GLN A 78 -26.37 -11.48 -19.20
CA GLN A 78 -26.50 -12.90 -19.55
C GLN A 78 -25.26 -13.69 -19.11
N GLY A 79 -24.08 -13.08 -19.18
CA GLY A 79 -22.81 -13.68 -18.75
C GLY A 79 -22.78 -14.02 -17.27
N VAL A 80 -23.47 -13.23 -16.43
CA VAL A 80 -23.63 -13.50 -14.99
C VAL A 80 -24.34 -14.84 -14.79
N ARG A 81 -25.52 -15.03 -15.40
CA ARG A 81 -26.30 -16.27 -15.24
C ARG A 81 -25.52 -17.49 -15.73
N GLN A 82 -24.83 -17.36 -16.85
CA GLN A 82 -24.07 -18.45 -17.47
C GLN A 82 -22.85 -18.84 -16.64
N LEU A 83 -22.09 -17.87 -16.13
CA LEU A 83 -20.92 -18.13 -15.28
C LEU A 83 -21.31 -18.91 -14.02
N PHE A 84 -22.40 -18.49 -13.37
CA PHE A 84 -22.89 -19.14 -12.17
C PHE A 84 -23.51 -20.53 -12.43
N ALA A 85 -24.12 -20.74 -13.59
CA ALA A 85 -24.57 -22.07 -14.00
C ALA A 85 -23.38 -23.04 -14.22
N ILE A 86 -22.31 -22.56 -14.88
CA ILE A 86 -21.08 -23.35 -15.08
C ILE A 86 -20.37 -23.61 -13.74
N LEU A 87 -20.32 -22.63 -12.84
CA LEU A 87 -19.77 -22.77 -11.49
C LEU A 87 -20.49 -23.86 -10.69
N ASP A 88 -21.83 -23.83 -10.66
CA ASP A 88 -22.61 -24.86 -9.96
C ASP A 88 -22.39 -26.25 -10.56
N LEU A 89 -22.22 -26.32 -11.88
CA LEU A 89 -21.94 -27.57 -12.57
C LEU A 89 -20.54 -28.11 -12.22
N ALA A 90 -19.53 -27.23 -12.20
CA ALA A 90 -18.13 -27.58 -11.98
C ALA A 90 -17.82 -27.95 -10.52
N PHE A 91 -18.56 -27.39 -9.56
CA PHE A 91 -18.31 -27.61 -8.12
C PHE A 91 -19.44 -28.35 -7.40
N GLY A 92 -20.61 -28.53 -8.02
CA GLY A 92 -21.79 -29.14 -7.40
C GLY A 92 -21.79 -30.67 -7.31
N GLY A 93 -20.80 -31.34 -7.90
CA GLY A 93 -20.57 -32.80 -7.77
C GLY A 93 -21.72 -33.71 -8.25
N SER A 94 -22.71 -33.16 -8.96
CA SER A 94 -23.96 -33.86 -9.31
C SER A 94 -23.94 -34.54 -10.68
N LEU A 95 -22.90 -34.31 -11.48
CA LEU A 95 -22.82 -34.88 -12.82
C LEU A 95 -22.12 -36.24 -12.82
N PRO A 96 -22.65 -37.24 -13.53
CA PRO A 96 -21.97 -38.53 -13.69
C PRO A 96 -20.93 -38.47 -14.82
N VAL A 97 -19.96 -37.57 -14.70
CA VAL A 97 -18.83 -37.40 -15.65
C VAL A 97 -17.57 -38.13 -15.18
N SER A 98 -16.69 -38.44 -16.13
CA SER A 98 -15.35 -38.96 -15.83
C SER A 98 -14.47 -37.89 -15.15
N PRO A 99 -13.43 -38.27 -14.38
CA PRO A 99 -12.55 -37.30 -13.71
C PRO A 99 -11.88 -36.33 -14.70
N LYS A 100 -11.50 -36.80 -15.90
CA LYS A 100 -10.93 -35.96 -16.97
C LYS A 100 -11.92 -34.90 -17.47
N GLN A 101 -13.21 -35.24 -17.57
CA GLN A 101 -14.24 -34.29 -17.95
C GLN A 101 -14.54 -33.29 -16.83
N GLN A 102 -14.39 -33.69 -15.57
CA GLN A 102 -14.49 -32.79 -14.43
C GLN A 102 -13.36 -31.75 -14.44
N GLU A 103 -12.12 -32.17 -14.69
CA GLU A 103 -10.97 -31.27 -14.86
C GLU A 103 -11.17 -30.32 -16.04
N THR A 104 -11.67 -30.83 -17.16
CA THR A 104 -12.00 -30.02 -18.34
C THR A 104 -13.06 -28.98 -17.99
N LEU A 105 -14.12 -29.36 -17.27
CA LEU A 105 -15.17 -28.45 -16.86
C LEU A 105 -14.66 -27.36 -15.90
N LEU A 106 -13.76 -27.69 -14.98
CA LEU A 106 -13.09 -26.71 -14.12
C LEU A 106 -12.22 -25.75 -14.94
N ALA A 107 -11.44 -26.25 -15.91
CA ALA A 107 -10.66 -25.40 -16.80
C ALA A 107 -11.55 -24.47 -17.65
N LEU A 108 -12.69 -24.97 -18.13
CA LEU A 108 -13.68 -24.17 -18.85
C LEU A 108 -14.31 -23.10 -17.97
N TYR A 109 -14.57 -23.38 -16.70
CA TYR A 109 -15.03 -22.37 -15.75
C TYR A 109 -14.01 -21.22 -15.62
N TYR A 110 -12.73 -21.52 -15.37
CA TYR A 110 -11.71 -20.47 -15.23
C TYR A 110 -11.54 -19.66 -16.53
N LYS A 111 -11.52 -20.34 -17.68
CA LYS A 111 -11.47 -19.68 -18.99
C LYS A 111 -12.68 -18.77 -19.20
N PHE A 112 -13.89 -19.25 -18.86
CA PHE A 112 -15.11 -18.46 -18.98
C PHE A 112 -15.14 -17.28 -18.01
N LYS A 113 -14.63 -17.45 -16.77
CA LYS A 113 -14.48 -16.38 -15.78
C LYS A 113 -13.57 -15.26 -16.30
N GLU A 114 -12.38 -15.61 -16.78
CA GLU A 114 -11.42 -14.63 -17.33
C GLU A 114 -12.01 -13.86 -18.51
N LEU A 115 -12.68 -14.58 -19.42
CA LEU A 115 -13.30 -14.00 -20.60
C LEU A 115 -14.54 -13.15 -20.27
N SER A 116 -15.29 -13.51 -19.22
CA SER A 116 -16.43 -12.72 -18.71
C SER A 116 -15.98 -11.41 -18.07
N TYR A 117 -14.77 -11.39 -17.51
CA TYR A 117 -14.16 -10.20 -16.91
C TYR A 117 -13.43 -9.34 -17.93
N ALA A 118 -13.14 -9.88 -19.12
CA ALA A 118 -12.40 -9.17 -20.16
C ALA A 118 -13.19 -7.96 -20.66
N GLY A 119 -12.52 -6.82 -20.81
CA GLY A 119 -13.06 -5.63 -21.47
C GLY A 119 -13.54 -4.48 -20.59
N ARG A 120 -13.69 -4.64 -19.25
CA ARG A 120 -13.84 -3.54 -18.25
C ARG A 120 -14.05 -4.07 -16.80
N ARG A 121 -13.03 -4.70 -16.20
CA ARG A 121 -13.10 -5.27 -14.82
C ARG A 121 -13.65 -4.28 -13.78
N GLU A 122 -13.24 -3.02 -13.88
CA GLU A 122 -13.63 -1.93 -12.98
C GLU A 122 -15.12 -1.55 -13.00
N LYS A 123 -15.91 -2.02 -13.98
CA LYS A 123 -17.31 -1.58 -14.18
C LYS A 123 -18.32 -2.72 -14.29
N VAL A 124 -17.91 -3.97 -14.14
CA VAL A 124 -18.80 -5.13 -14.32
C VAL A 124 -18.80 -6.05 -13.10
N LEU A 125 -17.71 -6.09 -12.32
CA LEU A 125 -17.55 -7.02 -11.20
C LEU A 125 -18.60 -6.82 -10.10
N HIS A 126 -19.05 -5.58 -9.85
CA HIS A 126 -20.15 -5.31 -8.91
C HIS A 126 -21.47 -6.03 -9.25
N LYS A 127 -21.68 -6.46 -10.50
CA LYS A 127 -22.87 -7.25 -10.91
C LYS A 127 -22.75 -8.73 -10.52
N TYR A 128 -21.54 -9.25 -10.48
CA TYR A 128 -21.26 -10.66 -10.12
C TYR A 128 -21.19 -10.85 -8.60
N PHE A 129 -20.69 -9.84 -7.88
CA PHE A 129 -20.50 -9.87 -6.43
C PHE A 129 -21.73 -10.35 -5.63
N PRO A 130 -22.97 -9.84 -5.87
CA PRO A 130 -24.19 -10.34 -5.21
C PRO A 130 -24.41 -11.85 -5.29
N SER A 131 -24.14 -12.41 -6.46
CA SER A 131 -24.40 -13.82 -6.76
C SER A 131 -23.31 -14.71 -6.16
N TYR A 132 -22.05 -14.26 -6.12
CA TYR A 132 -20.98 -14.91 -5.37
C TYR A 132 -21.30 -14.95 -3.88
N LEU A 133 -21.70 -13.80 -3.30
CA LEU A 133 -21.99 -13.68 -1.88
C LEU A 133 -23.18 -14.54 -1.46
N ARG A 134 -24.22 -14.67 -2.30
CA ARG A 134 -25.38 -15.54 -2.03
C ARG A 134 -25.03 -17.02 -1.89
N ARG A 135 -24.00 -17.47 -2.60
CA ARG A 135 -23.61 -18.88 -2.67
C ARG A 135 -22.65 -19.29 -1.56
N LEU A 136 -21.97 -18.30 -0.98
CA LEU A 136 -21.03 -18.49 0.11
C LEU A 136 -21.75 -18.97 1.38
N GLY A 137 -21.31 -20.10 1.95
CA GLY A 137 -21.90 -20.69 3.17
C GLY A 137 -23.18 -21.50 2.97
N GLY A 138 -23.66 -21.67 1.74
CA GLY A 138 -24.87 -22.45 1.43
C GLY A 138 -24.66 -23.97 1.41
N ASN A 139 -23.44 -24.44 1.13
CA ASN A 139 -23.14 -25.87 0.96
C ASN A 139 -22.04 -26.33 1.91
N LYS A 140 -22.41 -27.05 2.97
CA LYS A 140 -21.48 -27.71 3.93
C LYS A 140 -20.51 -28.74 3.30
N ARG A 141 -20.43 -28.85 1.96
CA ARG A 141 -19.86 -30.01 1.26
C ARG A 141 -18.57 -29.73 0.47
N HIS A 142 -18.16 -28.49 0.19
CA HIS A 142 -16.99 -28.25 -0.68
C HIS A 142 -16.14 -27.03 -0.25
N SER A 143 -15.09 -27.30 0.54
CA SER A 143 -14.06 -26.30 0.91
C SER A 143 -13.43 -25.60 -0.31
N SER A 144 -13.29 -26.31 -1.43
CA SER A 144 -12.75 -25.77 -2.68
C SER A 144 -13.66 -24.72 -3.34
N LEU A 145 -14.98 -24.89 -3.26
CA LEU A 145 -15.93 -23.91 -3.80
C LEU A 145 -15.90 -22.63 -2.95
N ASP A 146 -15.94 -22.77 -1.62
CA ASP A 146 -15.89 -21.61 -0.73
C ASP A 146 -14.57 -20.83 -0.90
N ALA A 147 -13.45 -21.52 -1.11
CA ALA A 147 -12.17 -20.89 -1.42
C ALA A 147 -12.22 -20.08 -2.74
N GLU A 148 -12.82 -20.63 -3.80
CA GLU A 148 -12.95 -19.94 -5.10
C GLU A 148 -13.98 -18.80 -5.07
N LEU A 149 -15.05 -18.94 -4.29
CA LEU A 149 -16.01 -17.86 -4.04
C LEU A 149 -15.34 -16.70 -3.29
N LEU A 150 -14.57 -17.00 -2.24
CA LEU A 150 -13.84 -16.01 -1.45
C LEU A 150 -12.76 -15.31 -2.28
N SER A 151 -11.97 -16.04 -3.06
CA SER A 151 -10.94 -15.47 -3.94
C SER A 151 -11.58 -14.51 -4.96
N SER A 152 -12.69 -14.91 -5.57
CA SER A 152 -13.44 -14.09 -6.54
C SER A 152 -14.07 -12.85 -5.90
N LEU A 153 -14.57 -12.95 -4.66
CA LEU A 153 -15.11 -11.81 -3.90
C LEU A 153 -14.01 -10.79 -3.55
N VAL A 154 -12.83 -11.27 -3.14
CA VAL A 154 -11.66 -10.41 -2.89
C VAL A 154 -11.19 -9.73 -4.17
N GLU A 155 -11.21 -10.43 -5.31
CA GLU A 155 -10.90 -9.86 -6.63
C GLU A 155 -11.90 -8.75 -7.01
N CYS A 156 -13.21 -8.98 -6.80
CA CYS A 156 -14.25 -7.97 -7.04
C CYS A 156 -14.04 -6.70 -6.20
N LEU A 157 -13.71 -6.86 -4.91
CA LEU A 157 -13.46 -5.74 -4.00
C LEU A 157 -12.13 -5.01 -4.31
N SER A 158 -11.14 -5.72 -4.83
CA SER A 158 -9.84 -5.11 -5.16
C SER A 158 -9.88 -4.28 -6.44
N GLN A 159 -10.74 -4.66 -7.40
CA GLN A 159 -10.74 -4.12 -8.76
C GLN A 159 -11.91 -3.16 -9.07
N ASP A 160 -13.06 -3.28 -8.39
CA ASP A 160 -14.26 -2.46 -8.67
C ASP A 160 -14.77 -1.76 -7.40
N GLU A 161 -14.70 -0.43 -7.40
CA GLU A 161 -15.13 0.43 -6.29
C GLU A 161 -16.65 0.40 -6.06
N GLN A 162 -17.43 0.17 -7.12
CA GLN A 162 -18.89 0.12 -7.03
C GLN A 162 -19.36 -1.11 -6.26
N THR A 163 -18.53 -2.15 -6.20
CA THR A 163 -18.76 -3.35 -5.36
C THR A 163 -19.02 -2.97 -3.91
N TYR A 164 -18.26 -2.02 -3.35
CA TYR A 164 -18.46 -1.55 -1.98
C TYR A 164 -19.82 -0.87 -1.80
N ARG A 165 -20.30 -0.10 -2.80
CA ARG A 165 -21.64 0.54 -2.74
C ARG A 165 -22.76 -0.50 -2.79
N VAL A 166 -22.64 -1.50 -3.65
CA VAL A 166 -23.61 -2.61 -3.76
C VAL A 166 -23.64 -3.42 -2.47
N TRP A 167 -22.46 -3.68 -1.88
CA TRP A 167 -22.33 -4.39 -0.61
C TRP A 167 -23.00 -3.65 0.55
N ARG A 168 -22.80 -2.32 0.66
CA ARG A 168 -23.45 -1.46 1.68
C ARG A 168 -24.97 -1.38 1.51
N SER A 169 -25.43 -1.16 0.29
CA SER A 169 -26.83 -0.75 0.02
C SER A 169 -27.82 -1.91 -0.02
N THR A 170 -27.43 -3.07 -0.56
CA THR A 170 -28.43 -4.05 -1.04
C THR A 170 -28.27 -5.44 -0.41
N HIS A 171 -27.09 -5.78 0.10
CA HIS A 171 -26.76 -7.17 0.45
C HIS A 171 -26.47 -7.43 1.93
N TYR A 172 -25.95 -6.45 2.68
CA TYR A 172 -25.69 -6.63 4.11
C TYR A 172 -26.95 -7.03 4.90
N GLN A 173 -28.08 -6.35 4.65
CA GLN A 173 -29.32 -6.60 5.38
C GLN A 173 -29.95 -7.98 5.11
N LEU A 174 -29.64 -8.60 3.96
CA LEU A 174 -30.23 -9.87 3.55
C LEU A 174 -29.29 -11.08 3.69
N GLN A 175 -27.97 -10.85 3.80
CA GLN A 175 -26.94 -11.89 3.75
C GLN A 175 -25.84 -11.66 4.78
N LEU A 176 -26.23 -11.70 6.05
CA LEU A 176 -25.34 -11.50 7.20
C LEU A 176 -24.29 -12.62 7.33
N VAL A 177 -24.70 -13.89 7.27
CA VAL A 177 -23.79 -15.03 7.44
C VAL A 177 -22.69 -15.10 6.35
N PRO A 178 -23.00 -14.98 5.04
CA PRO A 178 -21.97 -14.95 4.01
C PRO A 178 -21.05 -13.73 4.12
N SER A 179 -21.60 -12.56 4.46
CA SER A 179 -20.80 -11.35 4.68
C SER A 179 -19.82 -11.53 5.85
N ARG A 180 -20.21 -12.24 6.92
CA ARG A 180 -19.32 -12.58 8.03
C ARG A 180 -18.11 -13.39 7.55
N LEU A 181 -18.35 -14.44 6.77
CA LEU A 181 -17.29 -15.32 6.26
C LEU A 181 -16.31 -14.54 5.36
N LEU A 182 -16.84 -13.64 4.54
CA LEU A 182 -16.01 -12.74 3.73
C LEU A 182 -15.17 -11.81 4.62
N ILE A 183 -15.74 -11.19 5.66
CA ILE A 183 -15.00 -10.31 6.59
C ILE A 183 -13.89 -11.08 7.32
N GLN A 184 -14.17 -12.31 7.76
CA GLN A 184 -13.19 -13.17 8.40
C GLN A 184 -12.04 -13.54 7.45
N HIS A 185 -12.35 -13.84 6.19
CA HIS A 185 -11.31 -14.08 5.18
C HIS A 185 -10.49 -12.82 4.88
N LEU A 186 -11.16 -11.66 4.80
CA LEU A 186 -10.52 -10.37 4.58
C LEU A 186 -9.55 -10.01 5.71
N GLU A 187 -9.75 -10.49 6.94
CA GLU A 187 -8.84 -10.27 8.07
C GLU A 187 -7.39 -10.71 7.80
N HIS A 188 -7.20 -11.72 6.95
CA HIS A 188 -5.88 -12.21 6.56
C HIS A 188 -5.37 -11.59 5.24
N GLN A 189 -6.26 -11.19 4.33
CA GLN A 189 -5.88 -10.76 2.98
C GLN A 189 -5.91 -9.24 2.74
N TRP A 190 -6.47 -8.45 3.65
CA TRP A 190 -6.64 -7.01 3.46
C TRP A 190 -5.34 -6.24 3.19
N GLN A 191 -4.19 -6.73 3.68
CA GLN A 191 -2.89 -6.11 3.48
C GLN A 191 -2.39 -6.21 2.03
N LEU A 192 -2.83 -7.24 1.29
CA LEU A 192 -2.47 -7.48 -0.11
C LEU A 192 -3.30 -6.63 -1.07
N MET A 193 -4.41 -6.04 -0.60
CA MET A 193 -5.29 -5.22 -1.42
C MET A 193 -4.69 -3.82 -1.68
N PRO A 194 -5.02 -3.16 -2.80
CA PRO A 194 -4.62 -1.78 -3.07
C PRO A 194 -4.99 -0.80 -1.94
N ARG A 195 -4.17 0.24 -1.71
CA ARG A 195 -4.44 1.24 -0.64
C ARG A 195 -5.80 1.92 -0.77
N ARG A 196 -6.26 2.14 -2.00
CA ARG A 196 -7.56 2.77 -2.29
C ARG A 196 -8.72 1.85 -1.90
N SER A 197 -8.64 0.56 -2.21
CA SER A 197 -9.65 -0.42 -1.78
C SER A 197 -9.59 -0.67 -0.28
N GLN A 198 -8.42 -0.60 0.37
CA GLN A 198 -8.32 -0.61 1.84
C GLN A 198 -9.07 0.56 2.49
N ALA A 199 -8.99 1.77 1.91
CA ALA A 199 -9.74 2.94 2.40
C ALA A 199 -11.25 2.74 2.26
N LEU A 200 -11.71 2.27 1.09
CA LEU A 200 -13.13 1.95 0.85
C LEU A 200 -13.63 0.80 1.74
N LEU A 201 -12.77 -0.18 2.01
CA LEU A 201 -13.03 -1.29 2.93
C LEU A 201 -13.20 -0.79 4.36
N ARG A 202 -12.32 0.13 4.81
CA ARG A 202 -12.42 0.77 6.12
C ARG A 202 -13.75 1.51 6.30
N GLU A 203 -14.17 2.26 5.28
CA GLU A 203 -15.48 2.93 5.27
C GLU A 203 -16.65 1.92 5.30
N THR A 204 -16.59 0.82 4.54
CA THR A 204 -17.63 -0.23 4.63
C THR A 204 -17.70 -0.85 6.01
N LEU A 205 -16.55 -1.19 6.60
CA LEU A 205 -16.51 -1.81 7.92
C LEU A 205 -17.01 -0.84 8.99
N ALA A 206 -16.70 0.46 8.89
CA ALA A 206 -17.27 1.48 9.75
C ALA A 206 -18.81 1.56 9.62
N SER A 207 -19.35 1.42 8.40
CA SER A 207 -20.80 1.39 8.20
C SER A 207 -21.48 0.14 8.78
N PHE A 208 -20.77 -1.01 8.81
CA PHE A 208 -21.27 -2.25 9.40
C PHE A 208 -21.05 -2.35 10.91
N ALA A 209 -20.09 -1.60 11.45
CA ALA A 209 -19.78 -1.54 12.87
C ALA A 209 -20.80 -0.71 13.68
N LEU A 210 -21.64 0.07 13.01
CA LEU A 210 -22.73 0.81 13.63
C LEU A 210 -23.95 -0.11 13.82
N PRO A 211 -24.56 -0.16 15.02
CA PRO A 211 -25.80 -0.89 15.24
C PRO A 211 -26.87 -0.37 14.29
N ASN A 212 -27.33 -1.21 13.35
CA ASN A 212 -28.30 -0.79 12.36
C ASN A 212 -29.68 -0.65 13.05
N PRO A 213 -30.25 0.56 13.18
CA PRO A 213 -31.45 0.78 13.98
C PRO A 213 -32.70 0.14 13.38
N SER A 214 -32.64 -0.28 12.10
CA SER A 214 -33.75 -0.90 11.37
C SER A 214 -33.71 -2.43 11.34
N ALA A 215 -32.67 -3.07 11.88
CA ALA A 215 -32.55 -4.53 11.90
C ALA A 215 -33.11 -5.08 13.23
N LYS A 216 -33.92 -6.15 13.16
CA LYS A 216 -34.30 -6.90 14.35
C LYS A 216 -33.03 -7.39 15.06
N PRO A 217 -32.94 -7.36 16.40
CA PRO A 217 -31.81 -7.91 17.12
C PRO A 217 -31.68 -9.40 16.77
N SER A 218 -30.64 -9.74 16.02
CA SER A 218 -30.32 -11.09 15.58
C SER A 218 -28.89 -11.39 16.01
N ALA A 219 -28.68 -12.53 16.66
CA ALA A 219 -27.35 -12.97 17.11
C ALA A 219 -26.32 -12.99 15.95
N GLU A 220 -26.79 -13.24 14.71
CA GLU A 220 -25.94 -13.22 13.52
C GLU A 220 -25.51 -11.79 13.13
N ALA A 221 -26.39 -10.80 13.31
CA ALA A 221 -26.08 -9.40 13.07
C ALA A 221 -25.04 -8.90 14.08
N ASP A 222 -25.22 -9.24 15.36
CA ASP A 222 -24.27 -8.88 16.42
C ASP A 222 -22.89 -9.49 16.18
N GLU A 223 -22.82 -10.74 15.73
CA GLU A 223 -21.56 -11.39 15.41
C GLU A 223 -20.89 -10.76 14.17
N THR A 224 -21.64 -10.43 13.11
CA THR A 224 -21.06 -9.69 11.97
C THR A 224 -20.53 -8.32 12.38
N CYS A 225 -21.23 -7.61 13.27
CA CYS A 225 -20.81 -6.33 13.81
C CYS A 225 -19.50 -6.48 14.57
N ARG A 226 -19.39 -7.47 15.48
CA ARG A 226 -18.15 -7.77 16.20
C ARG A 226 -16.98 -8.05 15.27
N GLN A 227 -17.17 -8.91 14.27
CA GLN A 227 -16.11 -9.22 13.28
C GLN A 227 -15.67 -7.98 12.51
N SER A 228 -16.62 -7.11 12.11
CA SER A 228 -16.30 -5.86 11.43
C SER A 228 -15.49 -4.89 12.32
N GLN A 229 -15.81 -4.81 13.62
CA GLN A 229 -15.08 -4.00 14.59
C GLN A 229 -13.66 -4.52 14.84
N ILE A 230 -13.47 -5.85 14.92
CA ILE A 230 -12.16 -6.48 15.06
C ILE A 230 -11.27 -6.09 13.88
N LEU A 231 -11.77 -6.25 12.65
CA LEU A 231 -11.03 -5.92 11.44
C LEU A 231 -10.75 -4.41 11.35
N LEU A 232 -11.73 -3.57 11.70
CA LEU A 232 -11.56 -2.12 11.72
C LEU A 232 -10.47 -1.68 12.72
N LYS A 233 -10.46 -2.27 13.93
CA LYS A 233 -9.40 -2.04 14.91
C LYS A 233 -8.04 -2.45 14.36
N LYS A 234 -7.92 -3.63 13.72
CA LYS A 234 -6.68 -4.09 13.08
C LYS A 234 -6.19 -3.14 11.99
N MET A 235 -7.09 -2.65 11.12
CA MET A 235 -6.75 -1.67 10.08
C MET A 235 -6.35 -0.31 10.66
N SER A 236 -6.97 0.10 11.77
CA SER A 236 -6.64 1.34 12.47
C SER A 236 -5.38 1.25 13.33
N GLY A 237 -4.91 0.03 13.64
CA GLY A 237 -3.81 -0.26 14.56
C GLY A 237 -2.43 0.15 14.07
N ARG A 238 -2.32 0.70 12.85
CA ARG A 238 -1.12 1.41 12.38
C ARG A 238 -1.13 2.85 12.91
N GLY A 239 -1.27 2.98 14.22
CA GLY A 239 -1.19 4.25 14.93
C GLY A 239 0.23 4.81 14.85
N PHE A 240 0.30 6.14 14.76
CA PHE A 240 1.54 6.90 14.87
C PHE A 240 2.37 6.39 16.06
N PRO A 241 3.67 6.11 15.90
CA PRO A 241 4.47 5.39 16.89
C PRO A 241 4.83 6.29 18.08
N TRP A 242 3.83 6.60 18.91
CA TRP A 242 3.95 7.46 20.08
C TRP A 242 5.05 7.02 21.04
N PHE A 243 5.30 5.72 21.15
CA PHE A 243 6.41 5.19 21.94
C PHE A 243 7.78 5.64 21.42
N LEU A 244 7.99 5.66 20.10
CA LEU A 244 9.25 6.16 19.51
C LEU A 244 9.40 7.67 19.70
N VAL A 245 8.29 8.42 19.64
CA VAL A 245 8.29 9.87 19.93
C VAL A 245 8.63 10.14 21.39
N LEU A 246 8.06 9.38 22.31
CA LEU A 246 8.37 9.46 23.74
C LEU A 246 9.83 9.10 24.03
N VAL A 247 10.36 8.04 23.42
CA VAL A 247 11.76 7.64 23.58
C VAL A 247 12.70 8.68 23.00
N THR A 248 12.42 9.20 21.81
CA THR A 248 13.26 10.25 21.19
C THR A 248 13.22 11.56 21.96
N LEU A 249 12.06 11.93 22.53
CA LEU A 249 11.96 13.08 23.43
C LEU A 249 12.76 12.86 24.72
N ALA A 250 12.66 11.67 25.32
CA ALA A 250 13.41 11.32 26.52
C ALA A 250 14.93 11.31 26.28
N THR A 251 15.39 10.80 25.13
CA THR A 251 16.81 10.82 24.77
C THR A 251 17.29 12.23 24.43
N ALA A 252 16.46 13.07 23.79
CA ALA A 252 16.79 14.48 23.57
C ALA A 252 16.93 15.27 24.88
N VAL A 253 16.02 15.07 25.83
CA VAL A 253 16.12 15.69 27.17
C VAL A 253 17.34 15.14 27.91
N GLY A 254 17.57 13.83 27.89
CA GLY A 254 18.72 13.20 28.54
C GLY A 254 20.07 13.70 27.99
N THR A 255 20.17 13.86 26.66
CA THR A 255 21.40 14.37 26.02
C THR A 255 21.64 15.85 26.33
N LEU A 256 20.60 16.68 26.38
CA LEU A 256 20.71 18.09 26.81
C LEU A 256 21.18 18.21 28.27
N VAL A 257 20.66 17.35 29.15
CA VAL A 257 21.07 17.30 30.56
C VAL A 257 22.53 16.85 30.69
N VAL A 258 22.95 15.80 29.97
CA VAL A 258 24.34 15.31 29.98
C VAL A 258 25.30 16.37 29.43
N TRP A 259 24.92 17.08 28.37
CA TRP A 259 25.68 18.17 27.79
C TRP A 259 25.88 19.33 28.79
N ASP A 260 24.84 19.71 29.53
CA ASP A 260 24.91 20.74 30.58
C ASP A 260 25.74 20.31 31.80
N MET A 261 25.93 18.99 32.01
CA MET A 261 26.71 18.45 33.13
C MET A 261 28.21 18.27 32.86
N GLN A 262 28.70 18.37 31.61
CA GLN A 262 30.10 18.08 31.26
C GLN A 262 31.14 19.01 31.91
N GLY A 263 30.77 20.20 32.40
CA GLY A 263 31.70 21.15 33.03
C GLY A 263 31.81 21.05 34.56
N SER A 264 30.68 20.89 35.27
CA SER A 264 30.58 20.70 36.74
C SER A 264 29.11 20.67 37.15
N PHE A 265 28.68 19.61 37.84
CA PHE A 265 27.30 19.47 38.34
C PHE A 265 26.90 20.57 39.35
N GLN A 266 27.87 21.28 39.93
CA GLN A 266 27.60 22.37 40.89
C GLN A 266 27.22 23.70 40.20
N ARG A 267 27.54 23.88 38.91
CA ARG A 267 27.29 25.11 38.15
C ARG A 267 26.23 24.98 37.04
N SER A 268 25.62 23.80 36.88
CA SER A 268 24.68 23.53 35.78
C SER A 268 23.32 24.21 35.97
N ARG A 269 22.72 24.65 34.85
CA ARG A 269 21.38 25.28 34.86
C ARG A 269 20.30 24.27 35.22
N THR A 270 20.50 23.01 34.86
CA THR A 270 19.61 21.90 35.21
C THR A 270 19.46 21.75 36.73
N ARG A 271 20.56 21.93 37.50
CA ARG A 271 20.51 21.85 38.97
C ARG A 271 19.79 23.05 39.59
N GLN A 272 19.99 24.25 39.05
CA GLN A 272 19.29 25.46 39.51
C GLN A 272 17.78 25.31 39.28
N LEU A 273 17.36 24.85 38.09
CA LEU A 273 15.95 24.56 37.78
C LEU A 273 15.35 23.48 38.69
N LEU A 274 16.10 22.40 38.99
CA LEU A 274 15.64 21.37 39.94
C LEU A 274 15.53 21.89 41.38
N LYS A 275 16.36 22.86 41.76
CA LYS A 275 16.36 23.49 43.09
C LYS A 275 15.19 24.48 43.21
N ASP A 276 14.97 25.28 42.18
CA ASP A 276 13.87 26.26 42.10
C ASP A 276 12.50 25.56 42.05
N ALA A 277 12.43 24.37 41.43
CA ALA A 277 11.24 23.53 41.43
C ALA A 277 11.04 22.71 42.72
N GLY A 278 11.96 22.77 43.69
CA GLY A 278 11.90 22.00 44.94
C GLY A 278 11.99 20.47 44.77
N LEU A 279 12.27 19.97 43.56
CA LEU A 279 12.30 18.53 43.26
C LEU A 279 13.56 17.84 43.78
N LEU A 280 14.62 18.60 44.03
CA LEU A 280 15.93 18.07 44.44
C LEU A 280 15.87 17.28 45.77
N SER A 281 15.09 17.78 46.73
CA SER A 281 14.90 17.13 48.04
C SER A 281 14.10 15.83 47.97
N HIS A 282 13.24 15.67 46.95
CA HIS A 282 12.45 14.46 46.72
C HIS A 282 13.17 13.45 45.81
N LEU A 283 14.01 13.94 44.90
CA LEU A 283 14.78 13.11 43.97
C LEU A 283 15.95 12.40 44.64
N GLU A 284 16.70 13.04 45.54
CA GLU A 284 17.82 12.40 46.25
C GLU A 284 17.44 11.08 46.95
N PRO A 285 16.38 11.02 47.79
CA PRO A 285 15.95 9.77 48.41
C PRO A 285 15.32 8.79 47.41
N ALA A 286 14.70 9.27 46.33
CA ALA A 286 14.13 8.41 45.29
C ALA A 286 15.21 7.75 44.42
N ILE A 287 16.29 8.48 44.10
CA ILE A 287 17.45 7.97 43.38
C ILE A 287 18.21 6.97 44.25
N ALA A 288 18.38 7.26 45.55
CA ALA A 288 18.99 6.32 46.49
C ALA A 288 18.19 5.01 46.60
N LYS A 289 16.86 5.09 46.73
CA LYS A 289 15.99 3.90 46.73
C LYS A 289 16.02 3.17 45.38
N GLY A 290 15.99 3.90 44.28
CA GLY A 290 16.07 3.33 42.92
C GLY A 290 17.39 2.60 42.67
N ALA A 291 18.51 3.14 43.17
CA ALA A 291 19.81 2.50 43.07
C ALA A 291 19.88 1.18 43.86
N VAL A 292 19.26 1.12 45.05
CA VAL A 292 19.15 -0.12 45.84
C VAL A 292 18.32 -1.17 45.09
N TYR A 293 17.12 -0.81 44.60
CA TYR A 293 16.30 -1.73 43.81
C TYR A 293 16.97 -2.17 42.51
N TRP A 294 17.78 -1.30 41.90
CA TRP A 294 18.55 -1.63 40.70
C TRP A 294 19.66 -2.64 41.01
N GLN A 295 20.38 -2.48 42.12
CA GLN A 295 21.38 -3.46 42.57
C GLN A 295 20.75 -4.79 42.98
N ASP A 296 19.60 -4.78 43.64
CA ASP A 296 18.81 -5.97 43.96
C ASP A 296 18.32 -6.67 42.68
N GLY A 297 17.88 -5.90 41.69
CA GLY A 297 17.51 -6.40 40.37
C GLY A 297 18.69 -7.05 39.64
N LEU A 298 19.86 -6.39 39.62
CA LEU A 298 21.07 -6.92 38.97
C LEU A 298 21.59 -8.18 39.67
N SER A 299 21.56 -8.24 41.00
CA SER A 299 21.96 -9.44 41.75
C SER A 299 20.94 -10.59 41.58
N TRP A 300 19.65 -10.29 41.50
CA TRP A 300 18.62 -11.27 41.15
C TRP A 300 18.81 -11.80 39.72
N VAL A 301 19.11 -10.93 38.75
CA VAL A 301 19.43 -11.36 37.37
C VAL A 301 20.70 -12.21 37.36
N GLY A 302 21.74 -11.81 38.09
CA GLY A 302 22.97 -12.60 38.21
C GLY A 302 22.75 -14.00 38.78
N THR A 303 21.77 -14.18 39.68
CA THR A 303 21.44 -15.47 40.28
C THR A 303 20.45 -16.31 39.47
N GLN A 304 19.53 -15.68 38.73
CA GLN A 304 18.50 -16.36 37.93
C GLN A 304 18.93 -16.64 36.49
N ALA A 305 19.76 -15.80 35.88
CA ALA A 305 20.28 -15.98 34.53
C ALA A 305 20.95 -17.36 34.32
N PRO A 306 21.85 -17.86 35.18
CA PRO A 306 22.45 -19.18 34.99
C PRO A 306 21.44 -20.32 35.14
N ARG A 307 20.39 -20.16 35.95
CA ARG A 307 19.32 -21.16 36.11
C ARG A 307 18.39 -21.23 34.91
N LEU A 308 18.01 -20.07 34.38
CA LEU A 308 17.21 -19.96 33.16
C LEU A 308 17.99 -20.44 31.95
N TYR A 309 19.28 -20.08 31.86
CA TYR A 309 20.19 -20.59 30.83
C TYR A 309 20.31 -22.11 30.89
N LYS A 310 20.51 -22.70 32.08
CA LYS A 310 20.58 -24.16 32.25
C LYS A 310 19.26 -24.84 31.84
N ARG A 311 18.10 -24.33 32.26
CA ARG A 311 16.79 -24.88 31.84
C ARG A 311 16.54 -24.74 30.35
N ALA A 312 16.94 -23.62 29.75
CA ALA A 312 16.83 -23.41 28.31
C ALA A 312 17.75 -24.37 27.55
N CYS A 313 18.98 -24.60 28.01
CA CYS A 313 19.89 -25.58 27.42
C CYS A 313 19.37 -27.01 27.58
N GLU A 314 18.77 -27.38 28.72
CA GLU A 314 18.19 -28.72 28.92
C GLU A 314 16.96 -28.96 28.03
N GLN A 315 16.13 -27.94 27.80
CA GLN A 315 14.91 -28.04 27.01
C GLN A 315 15.15 -27.92 25.49
N PHE A 316 16.06 -27.04 25.08
CA PHE A 316 16.32 -26.73 23.66
C PHE A 316 17.61 -27.35 23.13
N GLY A 317 18.53 -27.81 23.98
CA GLY A 317 19.76 -28.50 23.58
C GLY A 317 19.51 -29.72 22.68
N PRO A 318 18.71 -30.71 23.08
CA PRO A 318 18.53 -31.93 22.27
C PRO A 318 17.83 -31.66 20.93
N THR A 319 16.98 -30.63 20.85
CA THR A 319 16.33 -30.24 19.60
C THR A 319 17.25 -29.45 18.70
N LEU A 320 18.07 -28.54 19.26
CA LEU A 320 19.08 -27.80 18.51
C LEU A 320 20.18 -28.71 17.96
N ASP A 321 20.67 -29.68 18.74
CA ASP A 321 21.69 -30.63 18.27
C ASP A 321 21.14 -31.52 17.16
N ALA A 322 19.90 -32.00 17.28
CA ALA A 322 19.25 -32.78 16.23
C ALA A 322 19.04 -31.96 14.94
N VAL A 323 18.56 -30.73 15.08
CA VAL A 323 18.39 -29.81 13.94
C VAL A 323 19.73 -29.44 13.32
N TRP A 324 20.77 -29.23 14.13
CA TRP A 324 22.11 -28.88 13.67
C TRP A 324 22.76 -30.02 12.89
N VAL A 325 22.67 -31.26 13.38
CA VAL A 325 23.16 -32.44 12.66
C VAL A 325 22.40 -32.62 11.34
N GLN A 326 21.08 -32.41 11.33
CA GLN A 326 20.26 -32.51 10.13
C GLN A 326 20.52 -31.35 9.14
N ALA A 327 20.81 -30.16 9.63
CA ALA A 327 21.24 -29.01 8.82
C ALA A 327 22.61 -29.26 8.18
N LEU A 328 23.58 -29.80 8.93
CA LEU A 328 24.88 -30.17 8.39
C LEU A 328 24.78 -31.30 7.36
N ALA A 329 23.95 -32.32 7.62
CA ALA A 329 23.72 -33.42 6.68
C ALA A 329 23.04 -32.94 5.38
N SER A 330 22.06 -32.06 5.48
CA SER A 330 21.39 -31.47 4.31
C SER A 330 22.30 -30.50 3.54
N ALA A 331 23.15 -29.74 4.24
CA ALA A 331 24.16 -28.89 3.62
C ALA A 331 25.22 -29.72 2.88
N ALA A 332 25.70 -30.81 3.48
CA ALA A 332 26.63 -31.75 2.83
C ALA A 332 25.98 -32.41 1.60
N TRP A 333 24.74 -32.87 1.72
CA TRP A 333 23.99 -33.43 0.57
C TRP A 333 23.78 -32.40 -0.55
N ALA A 334 23.42 -31.17 -0.20
CA ALA A 334 23.27 -30.08 -1.18
C ALA A 334 24.61 -29.70 -1.82
N TRP A 335 25.69 -29.73 -1.05
CA TRP A 335 27.05 -29.53 -1.53
C TRP A 335 27.45 -30.63 -2.51
N ASP A 336 27.21 -31.90 -2.21
CA ASP A 336 27.55 -32.99 -3.12
C ASP A 336 26.73 -32.91 -4.41
N ARG A 337 25.44 -32.56 -4.31
CA ARG A 337 24.56 -32.37 -5.48
C ARG A 337 24.92 -31.16 -6.32
N ALA A 338 25.58 -30.16 -5.75
CA ALA A 338 26.07 -28.98 -6.44
C ALA A 338 27.44 -29.19 -7.13
N ALA A 339 28.05 -30.37 -7.04
CA ALA A 339 29.32 -30.69 -7.72
C ALA A 339 29.36 -30.32 -9.21
N PRO A 340 28.39 -30.72 -10.07
CA PRO A 340 28.43 -30.36 -11.49
C PRO A 340 28.28 -28.85 -11.73
N ALA A 341 27.56 -28.14 -10.87
CA ALA A 341 27.41 -26.69 -10.96
C ALA A 341 28.68 -25.96 -10.51
N ARG A 342 29.39 -26.47 -9.50
CA ARG A 342 30.71 -25.98 -9.09
C ARG A 342 31.75 -26.20 -10.18
N ASP A 343 31.78 -27.38 -10.79
CA ASP A 343 32.71 -27.67 -11.87
C ASP A 343 32.45 -26.78 -13.10
N TRP A 344 31.19 -26.47 -13.38
CA TRP A 344 30.81 -25.48 -14.39
C TRP A 344 31.26 -24.06 -13.99
N LEU A 345 31.03 -23.63 -12.74
CA LEU A 345 31.46 -22.33 -12.21
C LEU A 345 32.98 -22.16 -12.22
N CYS A 346 33.74 -23.19 -11.86
CA CYS A 346 35.21 -23.17 -11.93
C CYS A 346 35.70 -23.05 -13.37
N LYS A 347 35.03 -23.71 -14.32
CA LYS A 347 35.34 -23.58 -15.76
C LYS A 347 34.99 -22.20 -16.32
N GLN A 348 33.92 -21.57 -15.83
CA GLN A 348 33.47 -20.23 -16.25
C GLN A 348 34.14 -19.08 -15.48
N GLY A 349 34.76 -19.36 -14.33
CA GLY A 349 35.46 -18.37 -13.52
C GLY A 349 36.74 -17.83 -14.18
N LEU A 350 37.49 -18.68 -14.90
CA LEU A 350 38.70 -18.26 -15.61
C LEU A 350 38.40 -17.23 -16.72
N PRO A 351 37.41 -17.45 -17.61
CA PRO A 351 36.98 -16.46 -18.59
C PRO A 351 36.47 -15.15 -17.99
N LEU A 352 35.75 -15.21 -16.85
CA LEU A 352 35.25 -14.02 -16.17
C LEU A 352 36.35 -13.18 -15.53
N LEU A 353 37.40 -13.84 -15.00
CA LEU A 353 38.59 -13.16 -14.49
C LEU A 353 39.39 -12.49 -15.61
N GLN A 354 39.55 -13.17 -16.75
CA GLN A 354 40.18 -12.59 -17.95
C GLN A 354 39.36 -11.41 -18.50
N TRP A 355 38.04 -11.55 -18.55
CA TRP A 355 37.14 -10.46 -18.92
C TRP A 355 37.23 -9.27 -17.95
N GLY A 356 37.34 -9.54 -16.64
CA GLY A 356 37.54 -8.52 -15.62
C GLY A 356 38.86 -7.77 -15.78
N ASP A 357 39.95 -8.49 -16.07
CA ASP A 357 41.29 -7.92 -16.26
C ASP A 357 41.37 -7.00 -17.51
N GLU A 358 40.57 -7.30 -18.54
CA GLU A 358 40.43 -6.44 -19.73
C GLU A 358 39.55 -5.20 -19.49
N TRP A 359 38.48 -5.32 -18.69
CA TRP A 359 37.51 -4.23 -18.48
C TRP A 359 37.93 -3.20 -17.42
N VAL A 360 38.67 -3.60 -16.40
CA VAL A 360 39.17 -2.70 -15.35
C VAL A 360 40.01 -1.53 -15.90
N PRO A 361 41.02 -1.75 -16.79
CA PRO A 361 41.80 -0.64 -17.34
C PRO A 361 40.97 0.26 -18.25
N PHE A 362 39.98 -0.27 -18.97
CA PHE A 362 39.07 0.51 -19.81
C PHE A 362 38.19 1.46 -18.98
N CYS A 363 37.58 0.95 -17.91
CA CYS A 363 36.77 1.75 -16.99
C CYS A 363 37.62 2.81 -16.27
N ALA A 364 38.81 2.44 -15.79
CA ALA A 364 39.73 3.36 -15.13
C ALA A 364 40.16 4.50 -16.07
N ALA A 365 40.52 4.18 -17.33
CA ALA A 365 40.87 5.18 -18.33
C ALA A 365 39.70 6.13 -18.66
N THR A 366 38.48 5.61 -18.70
CA THR A 366 37.27 6.41 -18.98
C THR A 366 36.94 7.37 -17.82
N VAL A 367 37.03 6.89 -16.58
CA VAL A 367 36.82 7.73 -15.37
C VAL A 367 37.90 8.79 -15.25
N LEU A 368 39.17 8.43 -15.49
CA LEU A 368 40.29 9.37 -15.44
C LEU A 368 40.13 10.48 -16.49
N ARG A 369 39.68 10.12 -17.70
CA ARG A 369 39.39 11.10 -18.76
C ARG A 369 38.25 12.02 -18.38
N ALA A 370 37.14 11.48 -17.89
CA ALA A 370 36.00 12.28 -17.44
C ALA A 370 36.38 13.23 -16.27
N ALA A 371 37.20 12.76 -15.33
CA ALA A 371 37.72 13.60 -14.26
C ALA A 371 38.62 14.73 -14.77
N HIS A 372 39.45 14.46 -15.78
CA HIS A 372 40.31 15.47 -16.40
C HIS A 372 39.50 16.54 -17.15
N GLU A 373 38.49 16.13 -17.92
CA GLU A 373 37.57 17.04 -18.61
C GLU A 373 36.76 17.89 -17.63
N ALA A 374 36.27 17.30 -16.54
CA ALA A 374 35.61 18.02 -15.46
C ALA A 374 36.56 19.05 -14.81
N TRP A 375 37.82 18.69 -14.55
CA TRP A 375 38.80 19.61 -13.99
C TRP A 375 39.10 20.78 -14.93
N ALA A 376 39.21 20.52 -16.23
CA ALA A 376 39.43 21.56 -17.24
C ALA A 376 38.26 22.57 -17.27
N THR A 377 37.01 22.09 -17.22
CA THR A 377 35.83 22.97 -17.20
C THR A 377 35.73 23.82 -15.92
N VAL A 378 36.06 23.23 -14.76
CA VAL A 378 36.14 23.98 -13.49
C VAL A 378 37.23 25.05 -13.56
N GLY A 379 38.39 24.72 -14.13
CA GLY A 379 39.48 25.69 -14.32
C GLY A 379 39.07 26.89 -15.17
N VAL A 380 38.33 26.66 -16.26
CA VAL A 380 37.78 27.75 -17.10
C VAL A 380 36.78 28.60 -16.31
N GLY A 381 35.89 27.98 -15.53
CA GLY A 381 34.91 28.69 -14.69
C GLY A 381 35.57 29.56 -13.61
N VAL A 382 36.62 29.06 -12.96
CA VAL A 382 37.39 29.80 -11.97
C VAL A 382 38.11 31.00 -12.61
N SER A 383 38.73 30.81 -13.78
CA SER A 383 39.37 31.90 -14.52
C SER A 383 38.37 32.98 -14.93
N TRP A 384 37.16 32.60 -15.35
CA TRP A 384 36.08 33.53 -15.69
C TRP A 384 35.58 34.31 -14.46
N LEU A 385 35.44 33.65 -13.31
CA LEU A 385 35.07 34.31 -12.05
C LEU A 385 36.14 35.33 -11.61
N LEU A 386 37.41 34.94 -11.64
CA LEU A 386 38.52 35.81 -11.27
C LEU A 386 38.63 37.03 -12.18
N THR A 387 38.49 36.85 -13.50
CA THR A 387 38.52 37.97 -14.46
C THR A 387 37.35 38.93 -14.24
N ASN A 388 36.13 38.44 -14.00
CA ASN A 388 34.99 39.31 -13.70
C ASN A 388 35.11 40.03 -12.35
N LEU A 389 35.63 39.37 -11.32
CA LEU A 389 35.90 40.04 -10.04
C LEU A 389 36.92 41.16 -10.20
N LEU A 390 37.98 40.92 -10.97
CA LEU A 390 39.01 41.92 -11.24
C LEU A 390 38.45 43.09 -12.06
N THR A 391 37.65 42.81 -13.09
CA THR A 391 37.01 43.82 -13.93
C THR A 391 35.97 44.62 -13.13
N GLY A 392 35.22 43.96 -12.25
CA GLY A 392 34.27 44.59 -11.34
C GLY A 392 34.96 45.51 -10.33
N ALA A 393 36.10 45.10 -9.78
CA ALA A 393 36.92 45.94 -8.89
C ALA A 393 37.49 47.18 -9.63
N GLN A 394 37.86 47.02 -10.91
CA GLN A 394 38.30 48.15 -11.74
C GLN A 394 37.15 49.12 -12.03
N LEU A 395 35.95 48.60 -12.37
CA LEU A 395 34.77 49.43 -12.61
C LEU A 395 34.29 50.16 -11.35
N THR A 396 34.31 49.50 -10.19
CA THR A 396 33.93 50.16 -8.91
C THR A 396 34.95 51.21 -8.50
N SER A 397 36.25 50.96 -8.69
CA SER A 397 37.28 51.98 -8.42
C SER A 397 37.18 53.18 -9.38
N ALA A 398 36.89 52.95 -10.66
CA ALA A 398 36.62 54.01 -11.63
C ALA A 398 35.34 54.81 -11.28
N TRP A 399 34.27 54.12 -10.84
CA TRP A 399 33.03 54.77 -10.41
C TRP A 399 33.23 55.60 -9.13
N LEU A 400 33.98 55.09 -8.15
CA LEU A 400 34.31 55.79 -6.91
C LEU A 400 35.11 57.06 -7.19
N THR A 401 36.11 56.98 -8.06
CA THR A 401 36.94 58.15 -8.42
C THR A 401 36.16 59.21 -9.19
N GLN A 402 35.26 58.81 -10.12
CA GLN A 402 34.43 59.77 -10.85
C GLN A 402 33.32 60.40 -10.01
N ASN A 403 32.64 59.64 -9.14
CA ASN A 403 31.46 60.17 -8.44
C ASN A 403 31.75 60.79 -7.08
N VAL A 404 32.75 60.28 -6.35
CA VAL A 404 33.08 60.74 -4.99
C VAL A 404 34.15 61.83 -5.02
N LEU A 405 35.18 61.70 -5.89
CA LEU A 405 36.29 62.65 -5.91
C LEU A 405 36.10 63.81 -6.90
N THR A 406 35.35 63.61 -7.99
CA THR A 406 35.19 64.64 -9.05
C THR A 406 33.75 64.97 -9.42
N GLY A 407 32.77 64.22 -8.89
CA GLY A 407 31.35 64.28 -9.30
C GLY A 407 30.42 64.96 -8.29
N ALA A 408 29.11 64.71 -8.45
CA ALA A 408 28.00 65.39 -7.75
C ALA A 408 28.09 65.39 -6.20
N TRP A 409 28.94 64.54 -5.62
CA TRP A 409 29.17 64.41 -4.18
C TRP A 409 30.52 64.97 -3.71
N SER A 410 31.14 65.85 -4.51
CA SER A 410 32.32 66.61 -4.08
C SER A 410 32.02 67.35 -2.75
N PRO A 411 32.99 67.43 -1.82
CA PRO A 411 32.78 68.03 -0.50
C PRO A 411 32.30 69.48 -0.57
N GLU A 412 32.66 70.21 -1.61
CA GLU A 412 32.24 71.59 -1.86
C GLU A 412 30.74 71.70 -2.20
N LYS A 413 30.19 70.80 -3.03
CA LYS A 413 28.75 70.79 -3.36
C LYS A 413 27.88 70.30 -2.22
N LEU A 414 28.40 69.39 -1.39
CA LEU A 414 27.74 68.96 -0.15
C LEU A 414 27.66 70.11 0.87
N GLN A 415 28.70 70.93 1.00
CA GLN A 415 28.64 72.14 1.81
C GLN A 415 27.64 73.16 1.23
N GLY A 416 27.58 73.31 -0.09
CA GLY A 416 26.58 74.14 -0.77
C GLY A 416 25.14 73.72 -0.43
N HIS A 417 24.81 72.43 -0.60
CA HIS A 417 23.48 71.91 -0.26
C HIS A 417 23.14 72.02 1.24
N ALA A 418 24.12 71.86 2.13
CA ALA A 418 23.91 72.07 3.56
C ALA A 418 23.61 73.54 3.89
N SER A 419 24.24 74.49 3.19
CA SER A 419 23.99 75.92 3.38
C SER A 419 22.62 76.37 2.84
N ASP A 420 22.17 75.83 1.70
CA ASP A 420 20.82 76.09 1.17
C ASP A 420 19.72 75.54 2.07
N LEU A 421 19.94 74.37 2.67
CA LEU A 421 19.04 73.80 3.69
C LEU A 421 18.98 74.68 4.94
N ALA A 422 20.11 75.21 5.40
CA ALA A 422 20.13 76.13 6.54
C ALA A 422 19.37 77.43 6.25
N ALA A 423 19.50 77.98 5.05
CA ALA A 423 18.78 79.18 4.63
C ALA A 423 17.26 78.96 4.54
N THR A 424 16.81 77.79 4.05
CA THR A 424 15.38 77.44 4.00
C THR A 424 14.81 77.25 5.41
N PHE A 425 15.53 76.61 6.33
CA PHE A 425 15.11 76.51 7.73
C PHE A 425 15.00 77.87 8.42
N GLN A 426 15.92 78.80 8.14
CA GLN A 426 15.81 80.17 8.65
C GLN A 426 14.57 80.89 8.10
N GLY A 427 14.24 80.69 6.83
CA GLY A 427 13.00 81.23 6.23
C GLY A 427 11.74 80.76 6.97
N TYR A 428 11.62 79.46 7.23
CA TYR A 428 10.50 78.90 7.98
C TYR A 428 10.44 79.39 9.44
N ALA A 429 11.60 79.57 10.09
CA ALA A 429 11.68 80.11 11.44
C ALA A 429 11.18 81.56 11.52
N VAL A 430 11.49 82.38 10.51
CA VAL A 430 11.02 83.78 10.41
C VAL A 430 9.51 83.84 10.14
N GLU A 431 8.97 82.96 9.30
CA GLU A 431 7.52 82.85 9.09
C GLU A 431 6.78 82.41 10.36
N ALA A 432 7.32 81.42 11.08
CA ALA A 432 6.76 80.99 12.36
C ALA A 432 6.80 82.11 13.42
N TYR A 433 7.88 82.89 13.45
CA TYR A 433 8.00 84.04 14.34
C TYR A 433 6.98 85.14 14.00
N ARG A 434 6.80 85.46 12.72
CA ARG A 434 5.78 86.41 12.26
C ARG A 434 4.36 85.94 12.61
N TRP A 435 4.08 84.66 12.42
CA TRP A 435 2.79 84.07 12.80
C TRP A 435 2.53 84.18 14.31
N LEU A 436 3.54 83.89 15.15
CA LEU A 436 3.43 84.06 16.60
C LEU A 436 3.24 85.53 17.01
N HIS A 437 3.94 86.46 16.35
CA HIS A 437 3.78 87.89 16.61
C HIS A 437 2.37 88.39 16.26
N ASP A 438 1.80 87.94 15.13
CA ASP A 438 0.43 88.28 14.73
C ASP A 438 -0.62 87.70 15.69
N GLN A 439 -0.38 86.52 16.28
CA GLN A 439 -1.24 85.94 17.31
C GLN A 439 -1.20 86.71 18.64
N VAL A 440 -0.03 87.22 19.03
CA VAL A 440 0.12 88.05 20.24
C VAL A 440 -0.51 89.43 20.06
N ALA A 441 -0.45 90.01 18.87
CA ALA A 441 -1.09 91.30 18.56
C ALA A 441 -2.63 91.24 18.51
N GLN A 442 -3.21 90.05 18.32
CA GLN A 442 -4.67 89.84 18.23
C GLN A 442 -5.32 89.39 19.55
N SER A 443 -4.60 89.36 20.67
CA SER A 443 -5.16 89.00 21.98
C SER A 443 -5.80 90.20 22.69
N PRO A 444 -7.14 90.23 22.91
CA PRO A 444 -7.78 91.25 23.73
C PRO A 444 -7.59 90.95 25.23
N VAL A 445 -7.06 91.94 25.96
CA VAL A 445 -7.07 91.98 27.42
C VAL A 445 -8.51 91.89 27.94
N ALA A 446 -8.85 90.82 28.66
CA ALA A 446 -9.92 90.83 29.63
C ALA A 446 -9.27 90.95 31.03
N LYS A 447 -9.58 92.08 31.69
CA LYS A 447 -9.50 92.38 33.13
C LYS A 447 -8.61 91.53 34.03
#